data_AF-A0A376BBG5-F1
#
_entry.id   AF-A0A376BBG5-F1
#
_cell.length_a   1.000
_cell.length_b   1.000
_cell.length_c   1.000
_cell.angle_alpha   90.00
_cell.angle_beta   90.00
_cell.angle_gamma   90.00
#
_symmetry.space_group_name_H-M   'P 1'
#
loop_
_entity.id
_entity.type
_entity.pdbx_description
1 polymer ?
#
loop_
_entity_poly.entity_id
_entity_poly.type
_entity_poly.pdbx_seq_one_letter_code
_entity_poly.pdbx_strand_id
1 'polypeptide(L)'
;MSSFGIIMTPIISVMICDNFLIRKQQYSVSQAFIVKGEYYYTKGVNWRAIFAWVVGMAPGLPGMAWQVNNDYFNNRGIVNFYYADSFTSFLISFFTYWGLCLIFPVKIKIKHDDKDYYGAFTDEEARKKGMVPYSELSAEEIQKVFDKVNNETTDTDETVIENEENYDKANLDEEIQEVSKIESKQEEKV
;
A
#
# COMPACT_ATOMS: atom_id res chain seq x y z
N MET A 1 -17.46 -11.26 17.83
CA MET A 1 -16.70 -10.98 16.59
C MET A 1 -16.97 -9.55 16.12
N SER A 2 -16.48 -8.54 16.85
CA SER A 2 -16.73 -7.12 16.51
C SER A 2 -15.44 -6.37 16.16
N SER A 3 -14.29 -6.87 16.61
CA SER A 3 -12.97 -6.24 16.43
C SER A 3 -12.46 -6.20 14.99
N PHE A 4 -12.85 -7.17 14.14
CA PHE A 4 -12.43 -7.21 12.73
C PHE A 4 -12.96 -6.01 11.92
N GLY A 5 -14.18 -5.56 12.22
CA GLY A 5 -14.80 -4.42 11.55
C GLY A 5 -14.05 -3.11 11.79
N ILE A 6 -13.49 -2.93 12.98
CA ILE A 6 -12.73 -1.72 13.36
C ILE A 6 -11.52 -1.53 12.44
N ILE A 7 -10.87 -2.63 12.05
CA ILE A 7 -9.67 -2.59 11.22
C ILE A 7 -10.03 -2.55 9.73
N MET A 8 -11.00 -3.36 9.32
CA MET A 8 -11.33 -3.55 7.90
C MET A 8 -12.16 -2.41 7.32
N THR A 9 -13.06 -1.83 8.10
CA THR A 9 -13.93 -0.75 7.62
C THR A 9 -13.14 0.48 7.17
N PRO A 10 -12.14 0.96 7.93
CA PRO A 10 -11.26 2.03 7.46
C PRO A 10 -10.50 1.69 6.18
N ILE A 11 -10.06 0.43 5.97
CA ILE A 11 -9.39 0.00 4.73
C ILE A 11 -10.34 0.11 3.54
N ILE A 12 -11.54 -0.47 3.68
CA ILE A 12 -12.58 -0.44 2.64
C ILE A 12 -12.96 1.01 2.31
N SER A 13 -13.04 1.86 3.32
CA SER A 13 -13.33 3.29 3.16
C SER A 13 -12.27 4.01 2.31
N VAL A 14 -10.98 3.79 2.60
CA VAL A 14 -9.88 4.34 1.78
C VAL A 14 -9.96 3.83 0.34
N MET A 15 -10.21 2.53 0.15
CA MET A 15 -10.33 1.94 -1.19
C MET A 15 -11.49 2.56 -1.99
N ILE A 16 -12.65 2.75 -1.37
CA ILE A 16 -13.81 3.39 -2.02
C ILE A 16 -13.46 4.83 -2.39
N CYS A 17 -12.84 5.58 -1.49
CA CYS A 17 -12.44 6.96 -1.75
C CYS A 17 -11.43 7.05 -2.90
N ASP A 18 -10.39 6.20 -2.88
CA ASP A 18 -9.36 6.16 -3.92
C ASP A 18 -9.95 5.82 -5.28
N ASN A 19 -10.81 4.80 -5.34
CA ASN A 19 -11.41 4.34 -6.58
C ASN A 19 -12.39 5.36 -7.17
N PHE A 20 -13.35 5.85 -6.39
CA PHE A 20 -14.42 6.67 -6.94
C PHE A 20 -14.05 8.15 -7.07
N LEU A 21 -13.35 8.74 -6.09
CA LEU A 21 -13.08 10.18 -6.07
C LEU A 21 -11.72 10.53 -6.67
N ILE A 22 -10.68 9.79 -6.30
CA ILE A 22 -9.31 10.15 -6.70
C ILE A 22 -9.02 9.65 -8.12
N ARG A 23 -9.21 8.35 -8.37
CA ARG A 23 -8.87 7.69 -9.64
C ARG A 23 -10.05 7.59 -10.60
N LYS A 24 -11.28 7.81 -10.13
CA LYS A 24 -12.52 7.77 -10.94
C LYS A 24 -12.65 6.49 -11.76
N GLN A 25 -12.36 5.34 -11.15
CA GLN A 25 -12.42 4.02 -11.77
C GLN A 25 -11.48 3.85 -12.98
N GLN A 26 -10.39 4.61 -13.03
CA GLN A 26 -9.36 4.51 -14.06
C GLN A 26 -8.10 3.87 -13.46
N TYR A 27 -7.80 2.65 -13.90
CA TYR A 27 -6.62 1.90 -13.50
C TYR A 27 -5.94 1.30 -14.74
N SER A 28 -4.62 1.42 -14.79
CA SER A 28 -3.77 0.61 -15.67
C SER A 28 -3.37 -0.65 -14.93
N VAL A 29 -3.63 -1.81 -15.54
CA VAL A 29 -3.29 -3.13 -15.02
C VAL A 29 -1.81 -3.41 -15.28
N SER A 30 -1.29 -3.03 -16.45
CA SER A 30 0.14 -3.19 -16.77
C SER A 30 1.04 -2.49 -15.75
N GLN A 31 0.66 -1.30 -15.28
CA GLN A 31 1.41 -0.57 -14.25
C GLN A 31 1.39 -1.22 -12.86
N ALA A 32 0.45 -2.15 -12.59
CA ALA A 32 0.40 -2.88 -11.33
C ALA A 32 1.49 -3.95 -11.22
N PHE A 33 2.02 -4.41 -12.36
CA PHE A 33 3.09 -5.39 -12.41
C PHE A 33 4.49 -4.77 -12.52
N ILE A 34 4.58 -3.43 -12.59
CA ILE A 34 5.86 -2.72 -12.67
C ILE A 34 6.21 -2.17 -11.29
N VAL A 35 7.38 -2.56 -10.76
CA VAL A 35 7.80 -2.20 -9.40
C VAL A 35 7.84 -0.68 -9.19
N LYS A 36 8.50 0.06 -10.08
CA LYS A 36 8.56 1.54 -10.05
C LYS A 36 7.50 2.19 -10.96
N GLY A 37 6.35 1.54 -11.09
CA GLY A 37 5.24 2.00 -11.91
C GLY A 37 4.41 3.12 -11.27
N GLU A 38 3.24 3.37 -11.84
CA GLU A 38 2.26 4.38 -11.39
C GLU A 38 1.85 4.23 -9.91
N TYR A 39 1.92 3.01 -9.36
CA TYR A 39 1.52 2.70 -7.99
C TYR A 39 2.68 2.64 -6.99
N TYR A 40 3.89 3.07 -7.37
CA TYR A 40 5.05 3.05 -6.45
C TYR A 40 4.98 4.14 -5.36
N TYR A 41 4.19 5.20 -5.55
CA TYR A 41 4.03 6.29 -4.58
C TYR A 41 5.38 6.80 -3.99
N THR A 42 5.53 6.81 -2.66
CA THR A 42 6.74 7.21 -1.96
C THR A 42 7.45 5.96 -1.46
N LYS A 43 8.47 5.49 -2.20
CA LYS A 43 9.25 4.26 -1.88
C LYS A 43 8.38 2.99 -1.75
N GLY A 44 7.38 2.83 -2.61
CA GLY A 44 6.43 1.71 -2.56
C GLY A 44 5.21 1.94 -1.67
N VAL A 45 5.18 3.03 -0.89
CA VAL A 45 4.15 3.23 0.14
C VAL A 45 3.28 4.46 -0.13
N ASN A 46 1.97 4.26 -0.09
CA ASN A 46 0.99 5.35 -0.01
C ASN A 46 0.78 5.76 1.45
N TRP A 47 1.62 6.66 1.95
CA TRP A 47 1.54 7.14 3.32
C TRP A 47 0.19 7.81 3.66
N ARG A 48 -0.51 8.39 2.66
CA ARG A 48 -1.83 9.01 2.87
C ARG A 48 -2.88 7.96 3.23
N ALA A 49 -2.83 6.81 2.56
CA ALA A 49 -3.73 5.69 2.81
C ALA A 49 -3.48 5.10 4.21
N ILE A 50 -2.21 4.88 4.58
CA ILE A 50 -1.84 4.37 5.91
C ILE A 50 -2.29 5.35 7.00
N PHE A 51 -2.02 6.64 6.82
CA PHE A 51 -2.40 7.65 7.80
C PHE A 51 -3.92 7.72 7.97
N ALA A 52 -4.68 7.75 6.88
CA ALA A 52 -6.15 7.77 6.95
C ALA A 52 -6.72 6.51 7.62
N TRP A 53 -6.15 5.35 7.33
CA TRP A 53 -6.51 4.08 7.97
C TRP A 53 -6.27 4.12 9.49
N VAL A 54 -5.09 4.54 9.93
CA VAL A 54 -4.74 4.64 11.37
C VAL A 54 -5.66 5.64 12.09
N VAL A 55 -5.92 6.80 11.49
CA VAL A 55 -6.81 7.82 12.06
C VAL A 55 -8.26 7.33 12.15
N GLY A 56 -8.74 6.57 11.15
CA GLY A 56 -10.06 5.95 11.19
C GLY A 56 -10.18 4.83 12.24
N MET A 57 -9.11 4.08 12.47
CA MET A 57 -9.08 2.97 13.44
C MET A 57 -8.90 3.43 14.89
N ALA A 58 -8.17 4.53 15.14
CA ALA A 58 -7.79 4.96 16.48
C ALA A 58 -8.97 5.13 17.47
N PRO A 59 -10.14 5.67 17.07
CA PRO A 59 -11.29 5.80 17.97
C PRO A 59 -11.93 4.46 18.40
N GLY A 60 -11.78 3.40 17.60
CA GLY A 60 -12.33 2.08 17.90
C GLY A 60 -11.48 1.25 18.85
N LEU A 61 -10.20 1.58 19.01
CA LEU A 61 -9.25 0.85 19.86
C LEU A 61 -9.65 0.81 21.35
N PRO A 62 -10.09 1.92 21.98
CA PRO A 62 -10.56 1.90 23.37
C PRO A 62 -11.80 1.01 23.55
N GLY A 63 -12.73 1.01 22.58
CA GLY A 63 -13.92 0.15 22.59
C GLY A 63 -13.58 -1.33 22.48
N MET A 64 -12.58 -1.66 21.65
CA MET A 64 -12.03 -3.01 21.55
C MET A 64 -11.40 -3.48 22.87
N ALA A 65 -10.61 -2.62 23.54
CA ALA A 65 -10.01 -2.94 24.83
C ALA A 65 -11.05 -3.16 25.93
N TRP A 66 -12.10 -2.35 25.96
CA TRP A 66 -13.25 -2.53 26.86
C TRP A 66 -13.98 -3.85 26.63
N GLN A 67 -14.13 -4.28 25.37
CA GLN A 67 -14.78 -5.55 25.06
C GLN A 67 -14.01 -6.77 25.58
N VAL A 68 -12.68 -6.66 25.73
CA VAL A 68 -11.84 -7.72 26.32
C VAL A 68 -11.92 -7.69 27.84
N ASN A 69 -11.89 -6.51 28.45
CA ASN A 69 -12.03 -6.33 29.89
C ASN A 69 -12.82 -5.05 30.19
N ASN A 70 -14.00 -5.25 30.78
CA ASN A 70 -14.96 -4.18 31.06
C ASN A 70 -14.48 -3.21 32.16
N ASP A 71 -13.47 -3.58 32.95
CA ASP A 71 -12.95 -2.74 34.04
C ASP A 71 -12.03 -1.61 33.57
N TYR A 72 -11.52 -1.65 32.33
CA TYR A 72 -10.60 -0.63 31.84
C TYR A 72 -11.26 0.73 31.61
N PHE A 73 -12.53 0.77 31.20
CA PHE A 73 -13.22 2.01 30.85
C PHE A 73 -14.69 1.99 31.32
N ASN A 74 -14.97 2.67 32.43
CA ASN A 74 -16.35 2.85 32.93
C ASN A 74 -17.10 4.03 32.30
N ASN A 75 -16.55 4.64 31.25
CA ASN A 75 -17.19 5.74 30.53
C ASN A 75 -18.15 5.22 29.45
N ARG A 76 -19.46 5.38 29.67
CA ARG A 76 -20.53 4.99 28.73
C ARG A 76 -20.39 5.64 27.35
N GLY A 77 -19.72 6.79 27.23
CA GLY A 77 -19.49 7.46 25.95
C GLY A 77 -18.64 6.63 24.98
N ILE A 78 -17.56 6.00 25.48
CA ILE A 78 -16.67 5.17 24.66
C ILE A 78 -17.41 3.93 24.17
N VAL A 79 -18.23 3.32 25.04
CA VAL A 79 -19.03 2.15 24.70
C VAL A 79 -20.09 2.47 23.64
N ASN A 80 -20.78 3.61 23.76
CA ASN A 80 -21.73 4.06 22.75
C ASN A 80 -21.05 4.39 21.41
N PHE A 81 -19.86 4.99 21.45
CA PHE A 81 -19.08 5.25 20.24
C PHE A 81 -18.67 3.94 19.56
N TYR A 82 -18.27 2.93 20.33
CA TYR A 82 -17.92 1.61 19.83
C TYR A 82 -19.07 0.91 19.09
N TYR A 83 -20.31 1.06 19.57
CA TYR A 83 -21.47 0.52 18.86
C TYR A 83 -21.72 1.20 17.49
N ALA A 84 -21.29 2.44 17.33
CA ALA A 84 -21.37 3.19 16.07
C ALA A 84 -20.08 3.13 15.23
N ASP A 85 -19.08 2.36 15.66
CA ASP A 85 -17.71 2.37 15.13
C ASP A 85 -17.65 2.16 13.61
N SER A 86 -18.38 1.17 13.09
CA SER A 86 -18.39 0.90 11.64
C SER A 86 -18.78 2.12 10.81
N PHE A 87 -19.69 2.96 11.29
CA PHE A 87 -20.11 4.15 10.55
C PHE A 87 -19.13 5.30 10.74
N THR A 88 -18.67 5.53 11.97
CA THR A 88 -17.76 6.64 12.29
C THR A 88 -16.37 6.41 11.71
N SER A 89 -15.81 5.20 11.85
CA SER A 89 -14.52 4.78 11.30
C SER A 89 -14.50 4.85 9.77
N PHE A 90 -15.64 4.53 9.11
CA PHE A 90 -15.79 4.73 7.68
C PHE A 90 -15.66 6.20 7.30
N LEU A 91 -16.46 7.09 7.91
CA LEU A 91 -16.47 8.51 7.55
C LEU A 91 -15.13 9.19 7.86
N ILE A 92 -14.55 8.92 9.03
CA ILE A 92 -13.26 9.49 9.44
C ILE A 92 -12.18 9.12 8.43
N SER A 93 -12.05 7.83 8.10
CA SER A 93 -11.05 7.35 7.14
C SER A 93 -11.29 7.94 5.74
N PHE A 94 -12.55 7.98 5.28
CA PHE A 94 -12.94 8.48 3.97
C PHE A 94 -12.55 9.95 3.80
N PHE A 95 -13.01 10.81 4.72
CA PHE A 95 -12.79 12.26 4.63
C PHE A 95 -11.33 12.61 4.91
N THR A 96 -10.64 11.86 5.77
CA THR A 96 -9.21 12.06 6.01
C THR A 96 -8.41 11.75 4.74
N TYR A 97 -8.62 10.60 4.11
CA TYR A 97 -7.94 10.26 2.85
C TYR A 97 -8.27 11.25 1.74
N TRP A 98 -9.55 11.63 1.61
CA TRP A 98 -9.97 12.61 0.62
C TRP A 98 -9.28 13.96 0.83
N GLY A 99 -9.29 14.48 2.06
CA GLY A 99 -8.61 15.73 2.41
C GLY A 99 -7.10 15.68 2.16
N LEU A 100 -6.44 14.58 2.53
CA LEU A 100 -5.02 14.36 2.25
C LEU A 100 -4.71 14.36 0.76
N CYS A 101 -5.55 13.71 -0.05
CA CYS A 101 -5.39 13.69 -1.49
C CYS A 101 -5.72 15.03 -2.16
N LEU A 102 -6.54 15.89 -1.53
CA LEU A 102 -6.77 17.26 -1.99
C LEU A 102 -5.57 18.17 -1.69
N ILE A 103 -4.97 18.06 -0.50
CA ILE A 103 -3.81 18.86 -0.11
C ILE A 103 -2.54 18.37 -0.83
N PHE A 104 -2.39 17.05 -0.93
CA PHE A 104 -1.25 16.39 -1.57
C PHE A 104 -1.74 15.52 -2.74
N PRO A 105 -1.93 16.10 -3.94
CA PRO A 105 -2.48 15.37 -5.08
C PRO A 105 -1.65 14.14 -5.42
N VAL A 106 -2.34 13.03 -5.68
CA VAL A 106 -1.74 11.84 -6.28
C VAL A 106 -1.52 12.15 -7.75
N LYS A 107 -0.27 12.07 -8.21
CA LYS A 107 0.06 12.23 -9.63
C LYS A 107 -0.38 10.95 -10.32
N ILE A 108 -1.40 11.04 -11.17
CA ILE A 108 -1.88 9.95 -12.02
C ILE A 108 -1.48 10.29 -13.46
N LYS A 109 -0.43 9.65 -13.99
CA LYS A 109 0.05 9.85 -15.37
C LYS A 109 -0.64 8.88 -16.33
N ILE A 110 -0.67 7.59 -15.98
CA ILE A 110 -1.26 6.53 -16.79
C ILE A 110 -2.63 6.16 -16.20
N LYS A 111 -3.71 6.42 -16.95
CA LYS A 111 -5.09 6.25 -16.48
C LYS A 111 -5.68 4.88 -16.79
N HIS A 112 -5.43 4.38 -18.00
CA HIS A 112 -5.88 3.08 -18.47
C HIS A 112 -4.87 2.55 -19.48
N ASP A 113 -4.83 1.23 -19.64
CA ASP A 113 -4.03 0.60 -20.69
C ASP A 113 -4.68 0.83 -22.06
N ASP A 114 -3.88 0.91 -23.11
CA ASP A 114 -4.35 1.09 -24.48
C ASP A 114 -4.99 -0.20 -25.03
N LYS A 115 -4.58 -1.35 -24.51
CA LYS A 115 -5.05 -2.67 -24.92
C LYS A 115 -5.32 -3.53 -23.70
N ASP A 116 -6.25 -4.47 -23.84
CA ASP A 116 -6.51 -5.45 -22.79
C ASP A 116 -5.48 -6.59 -22.87
N TYR A 117 -4.24 -6.31 -22.45
CA TYR A 117 -3.12 -7.27 -22.52
C TYR A 117 -3.35 -8.56 -21.73
N TYR A 118 -4.28 -8.56 -20.77
CA TYR A 118 -4.49 -9.65 -19.84
C TYR A 118 -5.83 -10.37 -20.04
N GLY A 119 -6.65 -9.95 -21.01
CA GLY A 119 -7.99 -10.50 -21.22
C GLY A 119 -8.90 -10.31 -20.00
N ALA A 120 -8.77 -9.16 -19.33
CA ALA A 120 -9.53 -8.84 -18.13
C ALA A 120 -11.00 -8.48 -18.44
N PHE A 121 -11.31 -8.12 -19.68
CA PHE A 121 -12.62 -7.70 -20.13
C PHE A 121 -13.12 -8.54 -21.30
N THR A 122 -14.44 -8.58 -21.47
CA THR A 122 -15.02 -9.08 -22.73
C THR A 122 -14.72 -8.11 -23.87
N ASP A 123 -14.71 -8.59 -25.12
CA ASP A 123 -14.41 -7.76 -26.29
C ASP A 123 -15.33 -6.53 -26.39
N GLU A 124 -16.60 -6.67 -26.03
CA GLU A 124 -17.55 -5.56 -26.00
C GLU A 124 -17.22 -4.53 -24.91
N GLU A 125 -16.84 -5.00 -23.72
CA GLU A 125 -16.46 -4.13 -22.60
C GLU A 125 -15.13 -3.41 -22.84
N ALA A 126 -14.15 -4.11 -23.43
CA ALA A 126 -12.87 -3.54 -23.81
C ALA A 126 -13.08 -2.38 -24.80
N ARG A 127 -13.87 -2.59 -25.86
CA ARG A 127 -14.22 -1.52 -26.82
C ARG A 127 -14.99 -0.37 -26.17
N LYS A 128 -15.94 -0.67 -25.27
CA LYS A 128 -16.69 0.36 -24.52
C LYS A 128 -15.78 1.22 -23.65
N LYS A 129 -14.69 0.63 -23.14
CA LYS A 129 -13.66 1.32 -22.35
C LYS A 129 -12.56 1.97 -23.21
N GLY A 130 -12.64 1.87 -24.54
CA GLY A 130 -11.67 2.47 -25.46
C GLY A 130 -10.38 1.66 -25.63
N MET A 131 -10.38 0.39 -25.23
CA MET A 131 -9.23 -0.51 -25.33
C MET A 131 -9.38 -1.46 -26.52
N VAL A 132 -8.25 -1.89 -27.09
CA VAL A 132 -8.23 -3.00 -28.06
C VAL A 132 -8.50 -4.31 -27.32
N PRO A 133 -9.50 -5.12 -27.75
CA PRO A 133 -9.80 -6.42 -27.15
C PRO A 133 -8.66 -7.42 -27.23
N TYR A 134 -8.56 -8.31 -26.24
CA TYR A 134 -7.55 -9.38 -26.20
C TYR A 134 -7.55 -10.26 -27.46
N SER A 135 -8.72 -10.55 -28.02
CA SER A 135 -8.89 -11.37 -29.23
C SER A 135 -8.24 -10.77 -30.49
N GLU A 136 -8.03 -9.45 -30.52
CA GLU A 136 -7.46 -8.73 -31.64
C GLU A 136 -5.95 -8.46 -31.48
N LEU A 137 -5.37 -8.79 -30.32
CA LEU A 137 -3.93 -8.67 -30.10
C LEU A 137 -3.17 -9.82 -30.75
N SER A 138 -2.04 -9.48 -31.37
CA SER A 138 -1.07 -10.47 -31.80
C SER A 138 -0.29 -11.02 -30.61
N ALA A 139 0.13 -12.29 -30.69
CA ALA A 139 0.96 -12.91 -29.67
C ALA A 139 2.28 -12.13 -29.41
N GLU A 140 2.82 -11.49 -30.44
CA GLU A 140 4.03 -10.66 -30.35
C GLU A 140 3.83 -9.40 -29.49
N GLU A 141 2.66 -8.76 -29.59
CA GLU A 141 2.35 -7.57 -28.79
C GLU A 141 2.16 -7.91 -27.32
N ILE A 142 1.51 -9.04 -27.05
CA ILE A 142 1.34 -9.58 -25.70
C ILE A 142 2.71 -9.89 -25.10
N GLN A 143 3.55 -10.64 -25.83
CA GLN A 143 4.88 -11.02 -25.37
C GLN A 143 5.76 -9.79 -25.06
N LYS A 144 5.74 -8.75 -25.91
CA LYS A 144 6.51 -7.52 -25.67
C LYS A 144 6.15 -6.85 -24.35
N VAL A 145 4.88 -6.85 -23.96
CA VAL A 145 4.45 -6.26 -22.67
C VAL A 145 4.94 -7.11 -21.51
N PHE A 146 4.80 -8.44 -21.60
CA PHE A 146 5.33 -9.34 -20.58
C PHE A 146 6.85 -9.25 -20.44
N ASP A 147 7.59 -9.20 -21.55
CA ASP A 147 9.05 -9.04 -21.54
C ASP A 147 9.45 -7.69 -20.93
N LYS A 148 8.74 -6.62 -21.25
CA LYS A 148 8.98 -5.30 -20.63
C LYS A 148 8.74 -5.33 -19.12
N VAL A 149 7.62 -5.90 -18.69
CA VAL A 149 7.28 -6.06 -17.27
C VAL A 149 8.36 -6.88 -16.56
N ASN A 150 8.79 -8.00 -17.16
CA ASN A 150 9.82 -8.86 -16.60
C ASN A 150 11.15 -8.12 -16.49
N ASN A 151 11.63 -7.47 -17.55
CA ASN A 151 12.91 -6.75 -17.53
C ASN A 151 12.92 -5.61 -16.50
N GLU A 152 11.85 -4.80 -16.42
CA GLU A 152 11.75 -3.72 -15.42
C GLU A 152 11.67 -4.26 -13.98
N THR A 153 11.12 -5.47 -13.80
CA THR A 153 11.07 -6.16 -12.50
C THR A 153 12.45 -6.70 -12.13
N THR A 154 13.13 -7.39 -13.05
CA THR A 154 14.48 -7.96 -12.83
C THR A 154 15.51 -6.88 -12.52
N ASP A 155 15.52 -5.77 -13.27
CA ASP A 155 16.39 -4.62 -12.99
C ASP A 155 16.16 -4.07 -11.56
N THR A 156 14.92 -4.15 -11.06
CA THR A 156 14.62 -3.67 -9.72
C THR A 156 15.02 -4.68 -8.65
N ASP A 157 14.75 -5.97 -8.85
CA ASP A 157 15.14 -7.04 -7.90
C ASP A 157 16.66 -7.08 -7.71
N GLU A 158 17.44 -6.96 -8.79
CA GLU A 158 18.91 -6.88 -8.70
C GLU A 158 19.35 -5.68 -7.86
N THR A 159 18.75 -4.50 -8.07
CA THR A 159 19.08 -3.32 -7.25
C THR A 159 18.65 -3.47 -5.79
N VAL A 160 17.56 -4.19 -5.49
CA VAL A 160 17.12 -4.43 -4.10
C VAL A 160 18.08 -5.37 -3.40
N ILE A 161 18.45 -6.47 -4.06
CA ILE A 161 19.42 -7.45 -3.54
C ILE A 161 20.77 -6.78 -3.30
N GLU A 162 21.26 -5.96 -4.23
CA GLU A 162 22.50 -5.20 -4.04
C GLU A 162 22.42 -4.25 -2.83
N ASN A 163 21.29 -3.56 -2.64
CA ASN A 163 21.11 -2.65 -1.50
C ASN A 163 21.01 -3.39 -0.15
N GLU A 164 20.35 -4.55 -0.11
CA GLU A 164 20.28 -5.41 1.08
C GLU A 164 21.67 -5.98 1.42
N GLU A 165 22.40 -6.52 0.44
CA GLU A 165 23.76 -7.01 0.65
C GLU A 165 24.70 -5.91 1.16
N ASN A 166 24.57 -4.70 0.65
CA ASN A 166 25.43 -3.58 1.05
C ASN A 166 25.07 -3.07 2.45
N TYR A 167 23.79 -3.12 2.82
CA TYR A 167 23.33 -2.82 4.19
C TYR A 167 23.82 -3.86 5.19
N ASP A 168 23.76 -5.15 4.85
CA ASP A 168 24.25 -6.23 5.72
C ASP A 168 25.78 -6.18 5.87
N LYS A 169 26.52 -5.92 4.80
CA LYS A 169 27.98 -5.71 4.84
C LYS A 169 28.36 -4.53 5.74
N ALA A 170 27.64 -3.40 5.63
CA ALA A 170 27.89 -2.24 6.46
C ALA A 170 27.67 -2.51 7.95
N ASN A 171 26.61 -3.25 8.32
CA ASN A 171 26.38 -3.65 9.71
C ASN A 171 27.45 -4.63 10.22
N LEU A 172 27.87 -5.60 9.39
CA LEU A 172 28.90 -6.56 9.75
C LEU A 172 30.26 -5.88 9.98
N ASP A 173 30.60 -4.90 9.14
CA ASP A 173 31.83 -4.10 9.27
C ASP A 173 31.82 -3.23 10.55
N GLU A 174 30.67 -2.65 10.90
CA GLU A 174 30.50 -1.92 12.17
C GLU A 174 30.67 -2.85 13.38
N GLU A 175 30.10 -4.05 13.35
CA GLU A 175 30.21 -5.04 14.42
C GLU A 175 31.67 -5.53 14.60
N ILE A 176 32.39 -5.77 13.50
CA ILE A 176 33.82 -6.14 13.52
C ILE A 176 34.69 -4.99 14.08
N GLN A 177 34.39 -3.74 13.74
CA GLN A 177 35.09 -2.58 14.31
C GLN A 177 34.85 -2.41 15.81
N GLU A 178 33.67 -2.79 16.30
CA GLU A 178 33.36 -2.72 17.73
C GLU A 178 34.08 -3.83 18.51
N VAL A 179 34.10 -5.06 17.99
CA VAL A 179 34.83 -6.19 18.59
C VAL A 179 36.34 -5.92 18.65
N SER A 180 36.94 -5.42 17.57
CA SER A 180 38.39 -5.10 17.55
C SER A 180 38.78 -3.96 18.49
N LYS A 181 37.89 -2.97 18.73
CA LYS A 181 38.08 -1.94 19.77
C LYS A 181 38.01 -2.51 21.19
N ILE A 182 37.25 -3.58 21.41
CA ILE A 182 37.15 -4.24 22.71
C ILE A 182 38.42 -5.07 22.97
N GLU A 183 38.89 -5.82 21.99
CA GLU A 183 40.12 -6.63 22.10
C GLU A 183 41.36 -5.76 22.36
N SER A 184 41.53 -4.66 21.61
CA SER A 184 42.65 -3.71 21.82
C SER A 184 42.66 -3.06 23.22
N LYS A 185 41.48 -2.80 23.80
CA LYS A 185 41.37 -2.30 25.19
C LYS A 185 41.66 -3.36 26.25
N GLN A 186 41.54 -4.64 25.92
CA GLN A 186 41.87 -5.73 26.84
C GLN A 186 43.38 -6.01 26.86
N GLU A 187 44.07 -5.87 25.72
CA GLU A 187 45.54 -6.03 25.64
C GLU A 187 46.31 -4.91 26.35
N GLU A 188 45.79 -3.67 26.37
CA GLU A 188 46.46 -2.53 27.05
C GLU A 188 46.37 -2.59 28.59
N LYS A 189 45.61 -3.54 29.15
CA LYS A 189 45.42 -3.72 30.60
C LYS A 189 46.24 -4.88 31.20
N VAL A 190 47.11 -5.53 30.43
CA VAL A 190 48.04 -6.58 30.89
C VAL A 190 49.46 -6.04 30.88
#